data_AF-X1UPH8-F1
#
_entry.id   AF-X1UPH8-F1
#
_cell.length_a   1.000
_cell.length_b   1.000
_cell.length_c   1.000
_cell.angle_alpha   90.00
_cell.angle_beta   90.00
_cell.angle_gamma   90.00
#
_symmetry.space_group_name_H-M   'P 1'
#
loop_
_entity.id
_entity.type
_entity.pdbx_description
1 polymer ?
#
loop_
_entity_poly.entity_id
_entity_poly.type
_entity_poly.pdbx_seq_one_letter_code
_entity_poly.pdbx_strand_id
1 'polypeptide(L)' 'TTVRQNDIRSFPDEGKEKVYDQIHSLFHQGKEARIREHKSGFPAVTVDCEDIHILTDSISLEQWWAKQKQKERG' A
#
# COMPACT_ATOMS: atom_id res chain seq x y z
N THR A 1 -12.98 7.64 -16.48
CA THR A 1 -11.69 7.02 -16.83
C THR A 1 -11.48 5.84 -15.90
N THR A 2 -11.39 4.62 -16.43
CA THR A 2 -11.19 3.41 -15.61
C THR A 2 -9.78 3.46 -15.03
N VAL A 3 -9.67 3.81 -13.75
CA VAL A 3 -8.41 3.80 -13.02
C VAL A 3 -7.94 2.35 -12.95
N ARG A 4 -6.80 2.05 -13.55
CA ARG A 4 -6.27 0.68 -13.65
C ARG A 4 -5.64 0.32 -12.31
N GLN A 5 -6.38 -0.40 -11.48
CA GLN A 5 -5.88 -0.88 -10.20
C GLN A 5 -4.85 -1.98 -10.44
N ASN A 6 -3.63 -1.77 -9.93
CA ASN A 6 -2.55 -2.75 -10.01
C ASN A 6 -2.70 -3.76 -8.87
N ASP A 7 -3.09 -5.00 -9.20
CA ASP A 7 -3.13 -6.09 -8.22
C ASP A 7 -1.72 -6.61 -7.97
N ILE A 8 -1.22 -6.38 -6.76
CA ILE A 8 0.13 -6.76 -6.33
C ILE A 8 0.10 -7.87 -5.28
N ARG A 9 -1.07 -8.48 -4.99
CA ARG A 9 -1.20 -9.50 -3.93
C ARG A 9 -0.26 -10.69 -4.13
N SER A 10 -0.02 -11.07 -5.38
CA SER A 10 0.87 -12.18 -5.76
C SER A 10 2.32 -11.78 -5.97
N PHE A 11 2.68 -10.51 -5.75
CA PHE A 11 4.07 -10.07 -5.88
C PHE A 11 4.90 -10.64 -4.71
N PRO A 12 6.21 -10.82 -4.90
CA PRO A 12 7.13 -11.06 -3.78
C PRO A 12 7.08 -9.90 -2.78
N ASP A 13 7.36 -10.18 -1.51
CA ASP A 13 7.31 -9.17 -0.45
C ASP A 13 8.20 -7.96 -0.76
N GLU A 14 9.42 -8.18 -1.26
CA GLU A 14 10.32 -7.09 -1.68
C GLU A 14 9.70 -6.20 -2.78
N GLY A 15 8.92 -6.79 -3.68
CA GLY A 15 8.20 -6.06 -4.72
C GLY A 15 7.08 -5.20 -4.14
N LYS A 16 6.35 -5.72 -3.15
CA LYS A 16 5.29 -4.99 -2.44
C LYS A 16 5.87 -3.83 -1.63
N GLU A 17 6.95 -4.07 -0.89
CA GLU A 17 7.60 -3.05 -0.05
C GLU A 17 8.07 -1.85 -0.89
N LYS A 18 8.63 -2.06 -2.09
CA LYS A 18 9.00 -0.97 -3.01
C LYS A 18 7.82 -0.11 -3.43
N VAL A 19 6.64 -0.70 -3.59
CA VAL A 19 5.43 0.05 -3.93
C VAL A 19 4.92 0.82 -2.71
N TYR A 20 4.94 0.20 -1.53
CA TYR A 20 4.57 0.86 -0.28
C TYR A 20 5.49 2.04 0.04
N ASP A 21 6.81 1.89 -0.15
CA ASP A 21 7.77 2.97 0.05
C ASP A 21 7.53 4.16 -0.90
N GLN A 22 7.12 3.90 -2.14
CA GLN A 22 6.72 4.96 -3.08
C GLN A 22 5.48 5.71 -2.58
N ILE A 23 4.44 4.98 -2.16
CA ILE A 23 3.22 5.57 -1.59
C ILE A 23 3.55 6.36 -0.30
N HIS A 24 4.41 5.83 0.56
CA HIS A 24 4.85 6.49 1.79
C HIS A 24 5.62 7.78 1.51
N SER A 25 6.50 7.77 0.49
CA SER A 25 7.22 8.97 0.07
C SER A 25 6.27 10.06 -0.42
N LEU A 26 5.23 9.70 -1.18
CA LEU A 26 4.20 10.65 -1.59
C LEU A 26 3.40 11.18 -0.39
N PHE A 27 3.04 10.30 0.54
CA PHE A 27 2.37 10.69 1.78
C PHE A 27 3.19 11.70 2.59
N HIS A 28 4.50 11.49 2.74
CA HIS A 28 5.43 12.43 3.37
C HIS A 28 5.57 13.76 2.63
N GLN A 29 5.33 13.78 1.32
CA GLN A 29 5.25 15.02 0.53
C GLN A 29 3.90 15.75 0.68
N GLY A 30 3.03 15.28 1.58
CA GLY A 30 1.71 15.87 1.85
C GLY A 30 0.60 15.39 0.91
N LYS A 31 0.84 14.32 0.13
CA LYS A 31 -0.20 13.71 -0.71
C LYS A 31 -1.15 12.87 0.14
N GLU A 32 -2.42 12.87 -0.24
CA GLU A 32 -3.43 12.08 0.45
C GLU A 32 -3.30 10.60 0.05
N ALA A 33 -3.20 9.70 1.03
CA ALA A 33 -3.28 8.26 0.83
C ALA A 33 -4.58 7.74 1.43
N ARG A 34 -5.37 7.01 0.63
CA ARG A 34 -6.65 6.41 1.05
C ARG A 34 -6.52 4.91 1.05
N ILE A 35 -6.83 4.29 2.18
CA ILE A 35 -6.87 2.83 2.33
C ILE A 35 -8.33 2.42 2.48
N ARG A 36 -8.76 1.40 1.73
CA ARG A 36 -10.13 0.85 1.81
C ARG A 36 -10.09 -0.67 1.83
N GLU A 37 -10.98 -1.27 2.61
CA GLU A 37 -11.15 -2.72 2.62
C GLU A 37 -11.76 -3.21 1.30
N HIS A 38 -11.18 -4.27 0.74
CA HIS A 38 -11.70 -4.89 -0.47
C HIS A 38 -12.78 -5.93 -0.11
N LYS A 39 -13.96 -5.82 -0.73
CA LYS A 39 -15.16 -6.63 -0.40
C LYS A 39 -15.10 -8.09 -0.89
N SER A 40 -13.92 -8.67 -1.08
CA SER A 40 -13.77 -10.03 -1.65
C SER A 40 -13.83 -11.17 -0.62
N GLY A 41 -14.04 -10.88 0.67
CA GLY A 41 -14.02 -11.91 1.73
C GLY A 41 -12.63 -12.48 2.02
N PHE A 42 -11.59 -11.88 1.45
CA PHE A 42 -10.17 -12.16 1.68
C PHE A 42 -9.55 -10.90 2.29
N PRO A 43 -8.59 -10.99 3.23
CA PRO A 43 -7.92 -9.85 3.85
C PRO A 43 -7.09 -9.07 2.83
N ALA A 44 -7.76 -8.23 2.05
CA ALA A 44 -7.19 -7.39 1.02
C ALA A 44 -7.70 -5.97 1.16
N VAL A 45 -6.84 -5.03 0.81
CA VAL A 45 -7.11 -3.61 0.87
C VAL A 45 -6.69 -2.96 -0.44
N THR A 46 -7.41 -1.93 -0.82
CA THR A 46 -7.00 -1.05 -1.89
C THR A 46 -6.32 0.16 -1.29
N VAL A 47 -5.21 0.58 -1.89
CA VAL A 47 -4.50 1.80 -1.52
C VAL A 47 -4.47 2.71 -2.73
N ASP A 48 -5.02 3.90 -2.57
CA ASP A 48 -5.08 4.94 -3.58
C ASP A 48 -4.25 6.14 -3.11
N CYS A 49 -3.26 6.56 -3.89
CA CYS A 49 -2.46 7.75 -3.64
C CYS A 49 -2.04 8.39 -4.98
N GLU A 50 -2.55 9.58 -5.27
CA GLU A 50 -2.40 10.26 -6.58
C GLU A 50 -2.76 9.31 -7.74
N ASP A 51 -1.79 8.98 -8.60
CA ASP A 51 -1.93 8.08 -9.76
C ASP A 51 -1.63 6.60 -9.42
N ILE A 52 -1.27 6.30 -8.17
CA ILE A 52 -0.96 4.95 -7.71
C ILE A 52 -2.21 4.35 -7.07
N HIS A 53 -2.73 3.31 -7.73
CA HIS A 53 -3.92 2.58 -7.27
C HIS A 53 -3.58 1.10 -7.22
N ILE A 54 -3.48 0.54 -6.01
CA ILE A 54 -3.09 -0.85 -5.82
C ILE A 54 -4.16 -1.65 -5.08
N LEU A 55 -4.20 -2.94 -5.37
CA LEU A 55 -4.86 -3.95 -4.54
C LEU A 55 -3.76 -4.81 -3.92
N THR A 56 -3.73 -4.88 -2.60
CA THR A 56 -2.74 -5.66 -1.84
C THR A 56 -3.40 -6.42 -0.69
N ASP A 57 -2.70 -7.37 -0.09
CA ASP A 57 -3.15 -8.03 1.14
C ASP A 57 -2.84 -7.17 2.37
N SER A 58 -3.74 -7.19 3.36
CA SER A 58 -3.59 -6.35 4.55
C SER A 58 -2.39 -6.76 5.42
N ILE A 59 -2.01 -8.05 5.37
CA ILE A 59 -0.94 -8.61 6.21
C ILE A 59 0.43 -8.04 5.80
N SER A 60 0.79 -8.11 4.51
CA SER A 60 2.03 -7.54 4.01
C SER A 60 2.12 -6.03 4.26
N LEU A 61 0.99 -5.30 4.12
CA LEU A 61 0.95 -3.87 4.37
C LEU A 61 1.19 -3.54 5.86
N GLU A 62 0.54 -4.26 6.78
CA GLU A 62 0.73 -4.09 8.22
C GLU A 62 2.15 -4.39 8.67
N GLN A 63 2.76 -5.46 8.16
CA GLN A 63 4.15 -5.83 8.46
C GLN A 63 5.12 -4.74 8.01
N TRP A 64 4.96 -4.23 6.80
CA TRP A 64 5.76 -3.10 6.31
C TRP A 64 5.56 -1.85 7.18
N TRP A 65 4.33 -1.52 7.56
CA TRP A 65 4.05 -0.36 8.41
C TRP A 65 4.67 -0.48 9.80
N ALA A 66 4.68 -1.69 10.38
CA ALA A 66 5.36 -1.97 11.63
C ALA A 66 6.89 -1.72 11.53
N LYS A 67 7.50 -2.02 10.38
CA LYS A 67 8.92 -1.71 10.11
C LYS A 67 9.15 -0.20 9.99
N GLN A 68 8.28 0.53 9.28
CA GLN A 68 8.43 1.99 9.13
C GLN A 68 8.29 2.72 10.47
N LYS A 69 7.30 2.36 11.29
CA LYS A 69 7.14 2.95 12.63
C LYS A 69 8.35 2.76 13.55
N GLN A 70 9.10 1.66 13.38
CA GLN A 70 10.35 1.47 14.13
C GLN A 70 11.46 2.39 13.62
N LYS A 71 11.55 2.61 12.30
CA LYS A 71 12.50 3.54 11.68
C LYS A 71 12.21 4.99 12.06
N GLU A 72 10.94 5.39 12.13
CA GLU A 72 10.54 6.76 12.47
C GLU A 72 10.70 7.10 13.96
N ARG A 73 10.91 6.09 14.82
CA ARG A 73 11.12 6.25 16.27
C ARG A 73 12.60 6.26 16.67
N GLY A 74 13.51 5.89 15.77
CA GLY A 74 14.96 5.88 16.00
C GLY A 74 15.61 7.12 15.41
#